data_AF-A0A3S4UBE8-F1
#
_entry.id   AF-A0A3S4UBE8-F1
#
_cell.length_a   1.000
_cell.length_b   1.000
_cell.length_c   1.000
_cell.angle_alpha   90.00
_cell.angle_beta   90.00
_cell.angle_gamma   90.00
#
_symmetry.space_group_name_H-M   'P 1'
#
loop_
_entity.id
_entity.type
_entity.pdbx_description
1 polymer ?
#
loop_
_entity_poly.entity_id
_entity_poly.type
_entity_poly.pdbx_seq_one_letter_code
_entity_poly.pdbx_strand_id
1 'polypeptide(L)' 'MKQYLDLCRRIIDEGEWIANERTGKRCLTVINADLEYDVANNRFPLITTRKAIGKPLLQSF' A
#
# COMPACT_ATOMS: atom_id res chain seq x y z
N MET A 1 -3.91 10.14 -1.85
CA MET A 1 -3.59 9.32 -3.03
C MET A 1 -2.19 9.53 -3.59
N LYS A 2 -1.64 10.75 -3.59
CA LYS A 2 -0.26 11.01 -4.07
C LYS A 2 0.78 10.17 -3.31
N GLN A 3 0.67 10.09 -1.99
CA GLN A 3 1.52 9.24 -1.13
C GLN A 3 1.56 7.77 -1.54
N TYR A 4 0.43 7.16 -1.91
CA TYR A 4 0.37 5.76 -2.35
C TYR A 4 1.13 5.54 -3.67
N LEU A 5 0.95 6.44 -4.64
CA LEU A 5 1.65 6.36 -5.92
C LEU A 5 3.15 6.65 -5.78
N ASP A 6 3.50 7.60 -4.92
CA ASP A 6 4.89 7.95 -4.62
C ASP A 6 5.60 6.78 -3.91
N LEU A 7 4.91 6.09 -3.00
CA LEU A 7 5.42 4.86 -2.40
C LEU A 7 5.63 3.74 -3.45
N CYS A 8 4.66 3.53 -4.36
CA CYS A 8 4.83 2.54 -5.42
C CYS A 8 6.03 2.85 -6.33
N ARG A 9 6.26 4.12 -6.68
CA ARG A 9 7.45 4.53 -7.44
C ARG A 9 8.73 4.27 -6.66
N ARG A 10 8.78 4.69 -5.38
CA ARG A 10 9.93 4.44 -4.51
C ARG A 10 10.27 2.97 -4.39
N ILE A 11 9.26 2.09 -4.30
CA ILE A 11 9.49 0.64 -4.28
C ILE A 11 10.19 0.17 -5.55
N ILE A 12 9.77 0.66 -6.72
CA ILE A 12 10.36 0.26 -8.02
C ILE A 12 11.78 0.81 -8.18
N ASP A 13 12.01 2.05 -7.77
CA ASP A 13 13.27 2.75 -8.02
C ASP A 13 14.36 2.42 -6.98
N GLU A 14 13.99 2.32 -5.70
CA GLU A 14 14.93 2.16 -4.58
C GLU A 14 14.81 0.82 -3.86
N GLY A 15 13.87 -0.04 -4.26
CA GLY A 15 13.59 -1.26 -3.52
C GLY A 15 14.67 -2.34 -3.67
N GLU A 16 14.94 -3.03 -2.58
CA GLU A 16 15.88 -4.15 -2.54
C GLU A 16 15.15 -5.48 -2.76
N TRP A 17 15.77 -6.37 -3.53
CA TRP A 17 15.23 -7.71 -3.76
C TRP A 17 15.50 -8.61 -2.55
N ILE A 18 14.48 -8.83 -1.74
CA ILE A 18 14.54 -9.75 -0.61
C ILE A 18 13.87 -11.07 -1.01
N ALA A 19 14.56 -12.19 -0.82
CA ALA A 19 13.99 -13.52 -0.99
C ALA A 19 13.26 -13.92 0.29
N ASN A 20 11.95 -14.19 0.21
CA ASN A 20 11.19 -14.63 1.36
C ASN A 20 11.17 -16.16 1.43
N GLU A 21 11.88 -16.73 2.39
CA GLU A 21 12.03 -18.18 2.57
C GLU A 21 10.69 -18.91 2.83
N ARG A 22 9.71 -18.24 3.45
CA ARG A 22 8.39 -18.83 3.73
C ARG A 22 7.52 -18.99 2.49
N THR A 23 7.68 -18.09 1.50
CA THR A 23 6.82 -18.08 0.30
C THR A 23 7.56 -18.43 -0.98
N GLY A 24 8.89 -18.52 -0.94
CA GLY A 24 9.76 -18.82 -2.08
C GLY A 24 9.79 -17.74 -3.16
N LYS A 25 9.21 -16.55 -2.88
CA LYS A 25 9.10 -15.46 -3.86
C LYS A 25 10.04 -14.32 -3.49
N ARG A 26 10.57 -13.65 -4.52
CA ARG A 26 11.35 -12.43 -4.38
C ARG A 26 10.41 -11.24 -4.28
N CYS A 27 10.53 -10.45 -3.22
CA CYS A 27 9.76 -9.24 -2.99
C CYS A 27 10.69 -8.03 -3.04
N LEU A 28 10.28 -7.02 -3.80
CA LEU A 28 10.96 -5.73 -3.83
C LEU A 28 10.50 -4.92 -2.60
N THR A 29 11.42 -4.63 -1.69
CA THR A 29 11.08 -4.10 -0.36
C THR A 29 11.84 -2.81 -0.10
N VAL A 30 11.14 -1.84 0.49
CA VAL A 30 11.72 -0.58 0.97
C VAL A 30 11.46 -0.49 2.46
N ILE A 31 12.47 -0.11 3.24
CA ILE A 31 12.35 0.05 4.69
C ILE A 31 11.80 1.44 4.99
N ASN A 32 10.86 1.49 5.94
CA ASN A 32 10.27 2.70 6.51
C ASN A 32 9.45 3.55 5.51
N ALA A 33 8.15 3.27 5.45
CA ALA A 33 7.19 4.01 4.64
C ALA A 33 5.95 4.33 5.48
N ASP A 34 5.83 5.59 5.89
CA ASP A 34 4.69 6.08 6.64
C ASP A 34 3.64 6.70 5.69
N LEU A 35 2.37 6.40 5.95
CA LEU A 35 1.24 6.92 5.19
C LEU A 35 0.28 7.63 6.14
N GLU A 36 0.02 8.91 5.89
CA GLU A 36 -0.87 9.73 6.71
C GLU A 36 -2.19 9.98 6.00
N TYR A 37 -3.29 9.64 6.67
CA TYR A 37 -4.64 9.80 6.14
C TYR A 37 -5.48 10.66 7.07
N ASP A 38 -6.11 11.69 6.52
CA ASP A 38 -7.12 12.46 7.22
C ASP A 38 -8.44 11.68 7.22
N VAL A 39 -8.90 11.32 8.42
CA VAL A 39 -10.17 10.61 8.68
C VAL A 39 -11.30 11.57 9.08
N ALA A 40 -11.03 12.87 9.18
CA ALA A 40 -12.06 13.88 9.43
C ALA A 40 -12.93 14.10 8.18
N ASN A 41 -14.09 14.75 8.36
CA ASN A 41 -14.98 15.16 7.27
C ASN A 41 -15.55 14.02 6.39
N ASN A 42 -15.89 12.85 6.97
CA ASN A 42 -16.40 11.68 6.22
C ASN A 42 -15.48 11.23 5.07
N ARG A 43 -14.17 11.52 5.16
CA ARG A 43 -13.18 11.10 4.16
C ARG A 43 -12.72 9.69 4.47
N PHE A 44 -13.26 8.72 3.74
CA PHE A 44 -12.78 7.34 3.79
C PHE A 44 -11.55 7.19 2.89
N PRO A 45 -10.38 6.79 3.40
CA PRO A 45 -9.15 6.66 2.62
C PRO A 45 -9.18 5.40 1.75
N LEU A 46 -10.02 5.41 0.72
CA LEU A 46 -10.08 4.35 -0.29
C LEU A 46 -9.22 4.75 -1.49
N ILE A 47 -8.37 3.84 -1.95
CA ILE A 47 -7.62 4.04 -3.19
C ILE A 47 -8.61 4.16 -4.37
N THR A 48 -8.56 5.28 -5.08
CA THR A 48 -9.43 5.54 -6.25
C THR A 48 -8.76 5.19 -7.58
N THR A 49 -7.44 4.94 -7.58
CA THR A 49 -6.65 4.62 -8.77
C THR A 49 -6.87 3.21 -9.31
N ARG A 50 -7.56 2.36 -8.54
CA ARG A 50 -8.03 1.03 -8.95
C ARG A 50 -9.33 0.72 -8.24
N LYS A 51 -10.15 -0.15 -8.82
CA LYS A 51 -11.36 -0.64 -8.17
C LYS A 51 -10.99 -1.38 -6.87
N ALA A 52 -11.33 -0.79 -5.74
CA ALA A 52 -11.18 -1.41 -4.43
C ALA A 52 -12.45 -2.20 -4.07
N ILE A 53 -12.30 -3.26 -3.29
CA ILE A 53 -13.42 -4.14 -2.90
C ILE A 53 -14.03 -3.62 -1.60
N GLY A 54 -14.97 -2.68 -1.69
CA GLY A 54 -15.49 -1.94 -0.52
C GLY A 54 -16.29 -2.79 0.50
N LYS A 55 -17.16 -3.69 0.04
CA LYS A 55 -18.06 -4.48 0.93
C LYS A 55 -17.31 -5.45 1.87
N PRO A 56 -16.37 -6.30 1.41
CA PRO A 56 -15.67 -7.24 2.27
C PRO A 56 -14.70 -6.58 3.24
N LEU A 57 -14.12 -5.43 2.86
CA LEU A 57 -13.23 -4.66 3.73
C LEU A 57 -13.98 -4.23 5.01
N LEU A 58 -15.17 -3.63 4.88
CA LEU A 58 -15.96 -3.17 6.03
C LEU A 58 -16.47 -4.30 6.94
N GLN A 59 -16.60 -5.53 6.44
CA GLN A 59 -17.08 -6.68 7.20
C GLN A 59 -15.97 -7.40 7.99
N SER A 60 -14.70 -7.13 7.64
CA SER A 60 -13.53 -7.78 8.25
C SER A 60 -12.93 -6.95 9.41
N PHE A 61 -13.57 -5.85 9.78
CA PHE A 61 -13.21 -4.99 10.91
C PHE A 61 -14.11 -5.28 12.11
#